data_AF-A0A183DAN8-F1
#
_entry.id   AF-A0A183DAN8-F1
#
_cell.length_a   1.000
_cell.length_b   1.000
_cell.length_c   1.000
_cell.angle_alpha   90.00
_cell.angle_beta   90.00
_cell.angle_gamma   90.00
#
_symmetry.space_group_name_H-M   'P 1'
#
loop_
_entity.id
_entity.type
_entity.pdbx_description
1 polymer ?
#
loop_
_entity_poly.entity_id
_entity_poly.type
_entity_poly.pdbx_seq_one_letter_code
_entity_poly.pdbx_strand_id
1 'polypeptide(L)'
;MQNRLVVCVCNLKPVKMRGIESQGMVLCASTPEKVELIRFDESCKPGQLVSCEGFIRRPDPVLNPKKKVWEGVAPDLKVSTEGMVVYKEKPLLIDGRLPLIAPTLRDVPVK
;
A
#
# COMPACT_ATOMS: atom_id res chain seq x y z
N MET A 1 9.26 -12.20 9.10
CA MET A 1 9.38 -11.56 7.77
C MET A 1 9.90 -12.49 6.67
N GLN A 2 10.37 -13.70 6.98
CA GLN A 2 10.86 -14.62 5.94
C GLN A 2 9.72 -15.12 5.04
N ASN A 3 9.99 -15.28 3.74
CA ASN A 3 9.10 -15.84 2.72
C ASN A 3 7.65 -15.30 2.76
N ARG A 4 7.51 -13.99 2.99
CA ARG A 4 6.21 -13.35 3.13
C ARG A 4 5.91 -12.45 1.94
N LEU A 5 4.76 -12.66 1.32
CA LEU A 5 4.23 -11.74 0.32
C LEU A 5 3.78 -10.43 0.98
N VAL A 6 4.06 -9.32 0.32
CA VAL A 6 3.78 -7.97 0.80
C VAL A 6 3.33 -7.08 -0.35
N VAL A 7 2.60 -6.02 -0.02
CA VAL A 7 2.29 -4.94 -0.95
C VAL A 7 3.35 -3.85 -0.79
N CYS A 8 3.91 -3.38 -1.90
CA CYS A 8 4.96 -2.36 -1.89
C CYS A 8 4.57 -1.15 -2.73
N VAL A 9 4.98 0.03 -2.27
CA VAL A 9 5.05 1.24 -3.09
C VAL A 9 6.43 1.28 -3.74
N CYS A 10 6.46 1.09 -5.06
CA CYS A 10 7.71 0.82 -5.80
C CYS A 10 8.27 2.02 -6.58
N ASN A 11 7.56 3.14 -6.65
CA ASN A 11 7.98 4.32 -7.41
C ASN A 11 8.32 5.52 -6.52
N LEU A 12 8.55 5.31 -5.22
CA LEU A 12 9.13 6.36 -4.37
C LEU A 12 10.58 6.60 -4.80
N LYS A 13 11.06 7.84 -4.66
CA LYS A 13 12.48 8.13 -4.83
C LYS A 13 13.27 7.30 -3.79
N PRO A 14 14.30 6.54 -4.18
CA PRO A 14 15.12 5.79 -3.22
C PRO A 14 15.70 6.68 -2.13
N VAL A 15 15.73 6.16 -0.90
CA VAL A 15 16.22 6.88 0.29
C VAL A 15 17.22 6.02 1.04
N LYS A 16 18.33 6.62 1.49
CA LYS A 16 19.27 5.95 2.40
C LYS A 16 18.74 5.98 3.82
N MET A 17 18.54 4.81 4.41
CA MET A 17 18.18 4.62 5.81
C MET A 17 19.39 4.05 6.55
N ARG A 18 20.03 4.88 7.39
CA ARG A 18 21.24 4.50 8.14
C ARG A 18 22.36 3.93 7.25
N GLY A 19 22.54 4.53 6.06
CA GLY A 19 23.58 4.16 5.10
C GLY A 19 23.16 3.10 4.07
N ILE A 20 22.06 2.39 4.28
CA ILE A 20 21.54 1.37 3.35
C ILE A 20 20.44 1.99 2.48
N GLU A 21 20.52 1.83 1.17
CA GLU A 21 19.49 2.34 0.26
C GLU A 21 18.22 1.47 0.31
N SER A 22 17.07 2.12 0.53
CA SER A 22 15.76 1.51 0.37
C SER A 22 15.14 1.94 -0.96
N GLN A 23 14.67 0.96 -1.74
CA GLN A 23 14.08 1.14 -3.07
C GLN A 23 12.56 0.97 -3.10
N GLY A 24 11.94 0.83 -1.94
CA GLY A 24 10.49 0.67 -1.83
C GLY A 24 10.03 0.73 -0.39
N MET A 25 8.72 0.80 -0.22
CA MET A 25 8.09 0.86 1.09
C MET A 25 7.01 -0.21 1.19
N VAL A 26 7.05 -1.02 2.24
CA VAL A 26 6.01 -2.02 2.51
C VAL A 26 4.79 -1.32 3.10
N LEU A 27 3.64 -1.53 2.48
CA LEU A 27 2.38 -0.94 2.89
C LEU A 27 1.79 -1.70 4.09
N CYS A 28 1.44 -0.98 5.16
CA CYS A 28 0.92 -1.56 6.39
C CYS A 28 -0.31 -0.79 6.91
N ALA A 29 -1.24 -1.50 7.53
CA ALA A 29 -2.22 -0.87 8.41
C ALA A 29 -1.54 -0.56 9.75
N SER A 30 -1.75 0.63 10.31
CA SER A 30 -1.05 0.98 11.55
C SER A 30 -1.74 2.00 12.45
N THR A 31 -1.60 1.77 13.75
CA THR A 31 -1.89 2.70 14.86
C THR A 31 -0.58 3.04 15.57
N PRO A 32 -0.57 3.93 16.57
CA PRO A 32 0.61 4.14 17.41
C PRO A 32 1.10 2.89 18.15
N GLU A 33 0.20 1.94 18.44
CA GLU A 33 0.48 0.74 19.26
C GLU A 33 0.68 -0.54 18.43
N LYS A 34 0.14 -0.59 17.20
CA LYS A 34 0.12 -1.81 16.40
C LYS A 34 0.36 -1.54 14.92
N VAL A 35 1.11 -2.43 14.28
CA VAL A 35 1.33 -2.45 12.83
C VAL A 35 0.97 -3.82 12.29
N GLU A 36 0.17 -3.86 11.22
CA GLU A 36 -0.21 -5.09 10.53
C GLU A 36 0.13 -5.02 9.05
N LEU A 37 0.73 -6.11 8.55
CA LEU A 37 0.93 -6.30 7.13
C LEU A 37 -0.40 -6.58 6.45
N ILE A 38 -0.60 -5.93 5.31
CA ILE A 38 -1.76 -6.19 4.44
C ILE A 38 -1.71 -7.63 3.94
N ARG A 39 -2.85 -8.32 4.04
CA ARG A 39 -3.08 -9.67 3.51
C ARG A 39 -3.89 -9.60 2.23
N PHE A 40 -3.76 -10.66 1.46
CA PHE A 40 -4.46 -10.92 0.21
C PHE A 40 -4.38 -12.43 -0.05
N ASP A 41 -4.94 -12.87 -1.17
CA ASP A 41 -4.94 -14.28 -1.57
C ASP A 41 -3.51 -14.84 -1.70
N GLU A 42 -3.27 -16.04 -1.19
CA GLU A 42 -1.93 -16.65 -1.17
C GLU A 42 -1.47 -17.15 -2.54
N SER A 43 -2.37 -17.28 -3.53
CA SER A 43 -2.01 -17.60 -4.91
C SER A 43 -1.37 -16.43 -5.67
N CYS A 44 -1.37 -15.24 -5.07
CA CYS A 44 -0.75 -14.06 -5.67
C CYS A 44 0.77 -14.23 -5.84
N LYS A 45 1.29 -13.61 -6.90
CA LYS A 45 2.69 -13.67 -7.32
C LYS A 45 3.35 -12.28 -7.21
N PRO A 46 4.64 -12.22 -6.87
CA PRO A 46 5.39 -10.97 -6.89
C PRO A 46 5.28 -10.25 -8.25
N GLY A 47 5.05 -8.94 -8.22
CA GLY A 47 4.93 -8.09 -9.41
C GLY A 47 3.51 -7.88 -9.91
N GLN A 48 2.50 -8.56 -9.36
CA GLN A 48 1.09 -8.26 -9.65
C GLN A 48 0.71 -6.84 -9.23
N LEU A 49 -0.22 -6.25 -9.97
CA LEU A 49 -0.53 -4.84 -9.85
C LEU A 49 -1.72 -4.60 -8.93
N VAL A 50 -1.58 -3.64 -8.03
CA VAL A 50 -2.70 -3.12 -7.25
C VAL A 50 -3.34 -1.95 -8.01
N SER A 51 -4.66 -1.98 -8.11
CA SER A 51 -5.46 -0.97 -8.80
C SER A 51 -6.64 -0.53 -7.93
N CYS A 52 -7.16 0.66 -8.21
CA CYS A 52 -8.35 1.21 -7.57
C CYS A 52 -9.37 1.59 -8.64
N GLU A 53 -10.63 1.19 -8.45
CA GLU A 53 -11.67 1.41 -9.45
C GLU A 53 -11.94 2.90 -9.69
N GLY A 54 -12.11 3.27 -10.97
CA GLY A 54 -12.31 4.66 -11.37
C GLY A 54 -11.05 5.53 -11.32
N PHE A 55 -9.89 4.96 -11.00
CA PHE A 55 -8.60 5.62 -11.14
C PHE A 55 -7.79 4.95 -12.25
N ILE A 56 -7.57 5.67 -13.35
CA ILE A 56 -6.80 5.16 -14.48
C ILE A 56 -5.33 5.05 -14.07
N ARG A 57 -4.75 3.85 -14.20
CA ARG A 57 -3.36 3.57 -13.85
C ARG A 57 -2.39 4.32 -14.77
N ARG A 58 -1.73 5.36 -14.25
CA ARG A 58 -0.63 6.09 -14.89
C ARG A 58 0.44 6.48 -13.86
N PRO A 59 1.21 5.52 -13.32
CA PRO A 59 2.22 5.82 -12.31
C PRO A 59 3.39 6.59 -12.92
N ASP A 60 3.88 7.59 -12.19
CA ASP A 60 5.19 8.19 -12.49
C ASP A 60 6.29 7.14 -12.32
N PRO A 61 7.33 7.11 -13.19
CA PRO A 61 8.46 6.20 -13.02
C PRO A 61 9.15 6.37 -11.67
N VAL A 62 9.28 7.62 -11.21
CA VAL A 62 9.73 7.99 -9.87
C VAL A 62 8.92 9.19 -9.41
N LEU A 63 8.30 9.10 -8.23
CA LEU A 63 7.56 10.19 -7.60
C LEU A 63 8.53 11.31 -7.24
N ASN A 64 8.20 12.52 -7.67
CA ASN A 64 8.97 13.72 -7.35
C ASN A 64 8.62 14.19 -5.91
N PRO A 65 9.57 14.17 -4.95
CA PRO A 65 9.29 14.58 -3.58
C PRO A 65 8.82 16.04 -3.46
N LYS A 66 9.20 16.92 -4.39
CA LYS A 66 8.75 18.32 -4.40
C LYS A 66 7.27 18.47 -4.72
N LYS A 67 6.68 17.51 -5.43
CA LYS A 67 5.25 17.51 -5.76
C LYS A 67 4.37 16.97 -4.62
N LYS A 68 4.97 16.36 -3.60
CA LYS A 68 4.28 15.81 -2.43
C LYS A 68 3.08 14.89 -2.77
N VAL A 69 3.23 14.10 -3.83
CA VAL A 69 2.13 13.27 -4.36
C VAL A 69 1.71 12.21 -3.35
N TRP A 70 2.68 11.54 -2.72
CA TRP A 70 2.39 10.52 -1.70
C TRP A 70 1.68 11.13 -0.49
N GLU A 71 2.13 12.31 -0.04
CA GLU A 71 1.54 13.03 1.07
C GLU A 71 0.11 13.51 0.79
N GLY A 72 -0.25 13.70 -0.48
CA GLY A 72 -1.63 13.95 -0.91
C GLY A 72 -2.49 12.69 -1.03
N VAL A 73 -1.90 11.51 -1.21
CA VAL A 73 -2.61 10.23 -1.40
C VAL A 73 -2.78 9.48 -0.08
N ALA A 74 -1.74 9.43 0.75
CA ALA A 74 -1.68 8.67 2.00
C ALA A 74 -2.82 8.98 2.99
N PRO A 75 -3.30 10.23 3.15
CA PRO A 75 -4.41 10.52 4.07
C PRO A 75 -5.73 9.82 3.72
N ASP A 76 -5.95 9.55 2.42
CA ASP A 76 -7.16 8.87 1.94
C ASP A 76 -6.98 7.34 1.86
N LEU A 77 -5.80 6.82 2.19
CA LEU A 77 -5.51 5.38 2.28
C LEU A 77 -5.79 4.89 3.71
N LYS A 78 -6.79 4.03 3.84
CA LYS A 78 -7.19 3.48 5.14
C LYS A 78 -7.69 2.04 5.01
N VAL A 79 -7.85 1.39 6.15
CA VAL A 79 -8.64 0.16 6.27
C VAL A 79 -10.08 0.55 6.57
N SER A 80 -11.06 0.01 5.85
CA SER A 80 -12.47 0.22 6.13
C SER A 80 -12.94 -0.54 7.38
N THR A 81 -14.18 -0.26 7.81
CA THR A 81 -14.91 -1.03 8.84
C THR A 81 -14.99 -2.52 8.53
N GLU A 82 -15.03 -2.89 7.25
CA GLU A 82 -15.07 -4.28 6.77
C GLU A 82 -13.68 -4.94 6.72
N GLY A 83 -12.61 -4.16 6.94
CA GLY A 83 -11.24 -4.65 6.94
C GLY A 83 -10.51 -4.56 5.61
N MET A 84 -11.16 -4.03 4.56
CA MET A 84 -10.53 -3.84 3.25
C MET A 84 -9.66 -2.59 3.22
N VAL A 85 -8.53 -2.64 2.51
CA VAL A 85 -7.75 -1.45 2.20
C VAL A 85 -8.46 -0.67 1.09
N VAL A 86 -8.76 0.59 1.36
CA VAL A 86 -9.47 1.47 0.46
C VAL A 86 -8.67 2.76 0.21
N TYR A 87 -8.85 3.32 -0.99
CA TYR A 87 -8.47 4.68 -1.32
C TYR A 87 -9.73 5.47 -1.67
N LYS A 88 -10.03 6.54 -0.92
CA LYS A 88 -11.27 7.33 -1.09
C LYS A 88 -12.53 6.44 -1.12
N GLU A 89 -12.65 5.59 -0.10
CA GLU A 89 -13.71 4.58 0.05
C GLU A 89 -13.79 3.50 -1.04
N LYS A 90 -12.87 3.48 -2.02
CA LYS A 90 -12.84 2.46 -3.07
C LYS A 90 -11.79 1.39 -2.77
N PRO A 91 -12.14 0.09 -2.87
CA PRO A 91 -11.20 -0.99 -2.60
C PRO A 91 -9.96 -0.97 -3.47
N LEU A 92 -8.81 -1.27 -2.87
CA LEU A 92 -7.60 -1.63 -3.59
C LEU A 92 -7.62 -3.13 -3.92
N LEU A 93 -7.50 -3.44 -5.20
CA LEU A 93 -7.63 -4.79 -5.73
C LEU A 93 -6.37 -5.18 -6.51
N ILE A 94 -5.89 -6.41 -6.29
CA ILE A 94 -4.85 -7.05 -7.11
C ILE A 94 -5.48 -7.53 -8.41
N ASP A 95 -4.88 -7.14 -9.55
CA ASP A 95 -5.36 -7.39 -10.91
C ASP A 95 -6.85 -7.05 -11.10
N GLY A 96 -7.34 -6.06 -10.34
CA GLY A 96 -8.73 -5.59 -10.37
C GLY A 96 -9.75 -6.56 -9.75
N ARG A 97 -9.32 -7.61 -9.04
CA ARG A 97 -10.21 -8.67 -8.54
C ARG A 97 -10.05 -8.96 -7.04
N LEU A 98 -8.82 -9.17 -6.59
CA LEU A 98 -8.58 -9.72 -5.25
C LEU A 98 -8.37 -8.60 -4.23
N PRO A 99 -9.15 -8.51 -3.15
CA PRO A 99 -9.06 -7.40 -2.21
C PRO A 99 -7.82 -7.50 -1.32
N LEU A 100 -7.31 -6.32 -0.97
CA LEU A 100 -6.33 -6.14 0.09
C LEU A 100 -7.04 -5.99 1.45
N ILE A 101 -6.60 -6.70 2.48
CA ILE A 101 -7.28 -6.79 3.79
C ILE A 101 -6.29 -6.61 4.94
N ALA A 102 -6.68 -5.90 6.00
CA ALA A 102 -5.93 -5.92 7.26
C ALA A 102 -6.43 -7.04 8.21
N PRO A 103 -5.54 -7.79 8.87
CA PRO A 103 -5.90 -8.89 9.76
C PRO A 103 -6.95 -8.54 10.82
N THR A 104 -6.74 -7.46 11.58
CA THR A 104 -7.64 -7.09 12.69
C THR A 104 -7.90 -5.60 12.81
N LEU A 105 -6.99 -4.73 12.33
CA LEU A 105 -7.20 -3.28 12.41
C LEU A 105 -8.34 -2.84 11.49
N ARG A 106 -9.16 -1.88 11.94
CA ARG A 106 -10.31 -1.30 11.23
C ARG A 106 -10.32 0.21 11.43
N ASP A 107 -10.74 0.95 10.41
CA ASP A 107 -10.77 2.43 10.41
C ASP A 107 -9.43 3.07 10.80
N VAL A 108 -8.32 2.46 10.36
CA VAL A 108 -6.97 2.95 10.60
C VAL A 108 -6.30 3.39 9.30
N PRO A 109 -5.33 4.32 9.36
CA PRO A 109 -4.52 4.66 8.20
C PRO A 109 -3.71 3.48 7.67
N VAL A 110 -3.50 3.50 6.36
CA VAL A 110 -2.58 2.59 5.66
C VAL A 110 -1.41 3.42 5.14
N LYS A 111 -0.20 3.09 5.59
CA LYS A 111 1.03 3.85 5.30
C LYS A 111 2.23 2.93 5.10
#